data_AF-A0A6G4ZRG2-F1
#
_entry.id   AF-A0A6G4ZRG2-F1
#
_cell.length_a   1.000
_cell.length_b   1.000
_cell.length_c   1.000
_cell.angle_alpha   90.00
_cell.angle_beta   90.00
_cell.angle_gamma   90.00
#
_symmetry.space_group_name_H-M   'P 1'
#
loop_
_entity.id
_entity.type
_entity.pdbx_description
1 polymer ?
#
loop_
_entity_poly.entity_id
_entity_poly.type
_entity_poly.pdbx_seq_one_letter_code
_entity_poly.pdbx_strand_id
1 'polypeptide(L)'
;MTRFDRNYLAYATLKECYPLTKESSSKQTWHVTLNLKDVDYHPGDSVGIYPQNDPILVEHLISAMRARPDEMIIHKRSGKEMPLQTFLTYHANLARITSSFLQLILSCETHSEKKCHIENLLKDKSTMRTFLAENDPLFLVRRFSQTKLPLQELCDQFGPMLPRFYSVASSKFIHKDTLDLTVALFAWMQEDEKRYGVASHFLCHLAEIGKTPIPLFVQPAPHFRLPNSHETDIIMIGPGTGIAPFRAFMQERAHHGANGKHWLFFGERNQKSDYFY
;
A
#
# COMPACT_ATOMS: atom_id res chain seq x y z
N MET A 1 28.03 -4.07 5.69
CA MET A 1 26.80 -3.37 5.26
C MET A 1 25.63 -4.03 5.95
N THR A 2 24.79 -3.25 6.61
CA THR A 2 23.60 -3.77 7.29
C THR A 2 22.59 -4.21 6.23
N ARG A 3 22.18 -5.48 6.25
CA ARG A 3 21.20 -6.01 5.31
C ARG A 3 19.80 -5.71 5.83
N PHE A 4 19.07 -4.84 5.14
CA PHE A 4 17.67 -4.57 5.45
C PHE A 4 16.77 -5.61 4.78
N ASP A 5 15.88 -6.20 5.54
CA ASP A 5 14.90 -7.19 5.09
C ASP A 5 13.59 -7.06 5.89
N ARG A 6 12.66 -8.01 5.72
CA ARG A 6 11.36 -7.98 6.41
C ARG A 6 11.46 -7.99 7.95
N ASN A 7 12.58 -8.42 8.51
CA ASN A 7 12.85 -8.48 9.94
C ASN A 7 13.69 -7.30 10.43
N TYR A 8 14.38 -6.59 9.52
CA TYR A 8 15.19 -5.42 9.83
C TYR A 8 14.96 -4.31 8.79
N LEU A 9 14.05 -3.38 9.10
CA LEU A 9 13.60 -2.35 8.18
C LEU A 9 14.56 -1.17 8.13
N ALA A 10 14.73 -0.61 6.93
CA ALA A 10 15.28 0.73 6.76
C ALA A 10 14.17 1.76 6.95
N TYR A 11 14.55 2.99 7.27
CA TYR A 11 13.61 4.10 7.41
C TYR A 11 14.00 5.19 6.41
N ALA A 12 13.08 5.46 5.49
CA ALA A 12 13.18 6.57 4.55
C ALA A 12 12.31 7.75 5.02
N THR A 13 12.48 8.88 4.36
CA THR A 13 11.52 10.00 4.42
C THR A 13 11.16 10.42 3.01
N LEU A 14 9.95 10.91 2.81
CA LEU A 14 9.57 11.49 1.53
C LEU A 14 10.46 12.70 1.22
N LYS A 15 11.05 12.75 0.02
CA LYS A 15 11.82 13.91 -0.47
C LYS A 15 10.94 14.78 -1.35
N GLU A 16 10.31 14.17 -2.35
CA GLU A 16 9.48 14.84 -3.35
C GLU A 16 8.31 13.93 -3.73
N CYS A 17 7.14 14.51 -3.98
CA CYS A 17 5.96 13.82 -4.47
C CYS A 17 5.18 14.76 -5.38
N TYR A 18 5.00 14.38 -6.64
CA TYR A 18 4.25 15.21 -7.60
C TYR A 18 3.49 14.34 -8.61
N PRO A 19 2.36 14.84 -9.15
CA PRO A 19 1.57 14.08 -10.12
C PRO A 19 2.32 13.99 -11.46
N LEU A 20 2.34 12.79 -12.02
CA LEU A 20 2.83 12.49 -13.37
C LEU A 20 1.72 12.61 -14.43
N THR A 21 0.48 12.35 -14.02
CA THR A 21 -0.71 12.52 -14.85
C THR A 21 -1.27 13.94 -14.72
N LYS A 22 -1.85 14.47 -15.81
CA LYS A 22 -2.58 15.75 -15.77
C LYS A 22 -3.91 15.62 -15.04
N GLU A 23 -4.46 16.75 -14.59
CA GLU A 23 -5.75 16.81 -13.87
C GLU A 23 -6.93 16.21 -14.66
N SER A 24 -6.90 16.28 -15.98
CA SER A 24 -7.91 15.67 -16.85
C SER A 24 -7.84 14.16 -16.96
N SER A 25 -6.84 13.52 -16.34
CA SER A 25 -6.71 12.07 -16.33
C SER A 25 -7.82 11.41 -15.51
N SER A 26 -8.30 10.26 -15.99
CA SER A 26 -9.23 9.39 -15.25
C SER A 26 -8.58 8.66 -14.07
N LYS A 27 -7.28 8.84 -13.85
CA LYS A 27 -6.53 8.24 -12.75
C LYS A 27 -5.40 9.18 -12.32
N GLN A 28 -4.83 8.92 -11.16
CA GLN A 28 -3.69 9.70 -10.68
C GLN A 28 -2.47 8.80 -10.55
N THR A 29 -1.40 9.12 -11.26
CA THR A 29 -0.09 8.49 -11.10
C THR A 29 0.88 9.55 -10.63
N TRP A 30 1.72 9.20 -9.66
CA TRP A 30 2.61 10.10 -8.95
C TRP A 30 4.05 9.62 -9.08
N HIS A 31 4.97 10.58 -9.18
CA HIS A 31 6.38 10.36 -8.93
C HIS A 31 6.61 10.55 -7.44
N VAL A 32 7.31 9.61 -6.82
CA VAL A 32 7.61 9.63 -5.38
C VAL A 32 9.11 9.38 -5.22
N THR A 33 9.84 10.35 -4.67
CA THR A 33 11.25 10.21 -4.33
C THR A 33 11.40 10.07 -2.82
N LEU A 34 12.09 9.03 -2.39
CA LEU A 34 12.41 8.76 -0.99
C LEU A 34 13.87 9.11 -0.72
N ASN A 35 14.15 9.83 0.37
CA ASN A 35 15.50 9.88 0.93
C ASN A 35 15.82 8.53 1.56
N LEU A 36 16.87 7.88 1.07
CA LEU A 36 17.24 6.54 1.46
C LEU A 36 18.75 6.45 1.65
N LYS A 37 19.19 6.57 2.91
CA LYS A 37 20.60 6.44 3.28
C LYS A 37 20.95 5.01 3.62
N ASP A 38 22.17 4.60 3.28
CA ASP A 38 22.78 3.32 3.67
C ASP A 38 22.02 2.06 3.22
N VAL A 39 21.12 2.17 2.23
CA VAL A 39 20.45 1.03 1.61
C VAL A 39 20.87 0.90 0.16
N ASP A 40 21.49 -0.23 -0.16
CA ASP A 40 21.87 -0.53 -1.54
C ASP A 40 20.70 -1.16 -2.30
N TYR A 41 20.56 -0.78 -3.56
CA TYR A 41 19.58 -1.33 -4.50
C TYR A 41 20.11 -1.24 -5.93
N HIS A 42 19.51 -2.03 -6.83
CA HIS A 42 19.84 -2.04 -8.25
C HIS A 42 18.59 -1.79 -9.08
N PRO A 43 18.71 -1.20 -10.29
CA PRO A 43 17.59 -1.16 -11.20
C PRO A 43 16.98 -2.55 -11.41
N GLY A 44 15.65 -2.59 -11.42
CA GLY A 44 14.87 -3.81 -11.50
C GLY A 44 14.52 -4.42 -10.14
N ASP A 45 15.14 -3.99 -9.05
CA ASP A 45 14.66 -4.31 -7.70
C ASP A 45 13.28 -3.70 -7.44
N SER A 46 12.64 -4.22 -6.39
CA SER A 46 11.45 -3.60 -5.80
C SER A 46 11.72 -3.23 -4.36
N VAL A 47 10.95 -2.30 -3.80
CA VAL A 47 10.94 -1.99 -2.37
C VAL A 47 9.60 -2.38 -1.77
N GLY A 48 9.64 -3.10 -0.65
CA GLY A 48 8.47 -3.36 0.19
C GLY A 48 8.33 -2.24 1.22
N ILE A 49 7.27 -1.45 1.12
CA ILE A 49 7.00 -0.31 2.01
C ILE A 49 5.86 -0.66 2.95
N TYR A 50 6.06 -0.48 4.26
CA TYR A 50 5.00 -0.56 5.25
C TYR A 50 4.30 0.80 5.36
N PRO A 51 3.02 0.91 4.98
CA PRO A 51 2.30 2.15 5.10
C PRO A 51 1.67 2.30 6.50
N GLN A 52 1.11 3.48 6.75
CA GLN A 52 0.17 3.70 7.84
C GLN A 52 -1.24 3.93 7.28
N ASN A 53 -2.27 3.58 8.04
CA ASN A 53 -3.66 3.89 7.69
C ASN A 53 -3.91 5.40 7.77
N ASP A 54 -4.92 5.85 7.02
CA ASP A 54 -5.41 7.22 7.05
C ASP A 54 -5.90 7.59 8.47
N PRO A 55 -5.37 8.66 9.09
CA PRO A 55 -5.81 9.12 10.40
C PRO A 55 -7.32 9.35 10.49
N ILE A 56 -7.95 9.84 9.43
CA ILE A 56 -9.41 10.07 9.38
C ILE A 56 -10.16 8.74 9.40
N LEU A 57 -9.70 7.75 8.65
CA LEU A 57 -10.28 6.40 8.66
C LEU A 57 -10.14 5.76 10.06
N VAL A 58 -8.97 5.91 10.69
CA VAL A 58 -8.72 5.41 12.05
C VAL A 58 -9.66 6.07 13.05
N GLU A 59 -9.83 7.39 13.00
CA GLU A 59 -10.75 8.14 13.85
C GLU A 59 -12.21 7.67 13.68
N HIS A 60 -12.67 7.60 12.43
CA HIS A 60 -14.03 7.11 12.13
C HIS A 60 -14.26 5.69 12.64
N LEU A 61 -13.26 4.82 12.53
CA LEU A 61 -13.36 3.44 13.01
C LEU A 61 -13.39 3.38 14.54
N ILE A 62 -12.53 4.11 15.25
CA ILE A 62 -12.55 4.20 16.71
C ILE A 62 -13.91 4.71 17.21
N SER A 63 -14.43 5.76 16.57
CA SER A 63 -15.76 6.29 16.89
C SER A 63 -16.87 5.26 16.63
N ALA A 64 -16.81 4.51 15.51
CA ALA A 64 -17.79 3.48 15.19
C ALA A 64 -17.73 2.30 16.17
N MET A 65 -16.53 1.96 16.67
CA MET A 65 -16.30 0.96 17.71
C MET A 65 -16.76 1.43 19.09
N ARG A 66 -17.09 2.73 19.25
CA ARG A 66 -17.43 3.36 20.55
C ARG A 66 -16.32 3.21 21.59
N ALA A 67 -15.07 3.27 21.14
CA ALA A 67 -13.87 3.17 21.97
C ALA A 67 -13.14 4.52 22.05
N ARG A 68 -12.18 4.65 22.96
CA ARG A 68 -11.24 5.78 23.01
C ARG A 68 -9.91 5.44 22.34
N PRO A 69 -9.20 6.44 21.78
CA PRO A 69 -7.92 6.22 21.08
C PRO A 69 -6.82 5.63 21.97
N ASP A 70 -6.86 5.95 23.27
CA ASP A 70 -5.90 5.57 24.31
C ASP A 70 -6.25 4.25 25.01
N GLU A 71 -7.35 3.58 24.65
CA GLU A 71 -7.67 2.27 25.20
C GLU A 71 -6.60 1.25 24.80
N MET A 72 -6.10 0.53 25.81
CA MET A 72 -5.04 -0.45 25.61
C MET A 72 -5.61 -1.75 25.06
N ILE A 73 -4.97 -2.26 24.01
CA ILE A 73 -5.25 -3.58 23.42
C ILE A 73 -3.96 -4.40 23.37
N ILE A 74 -4.11 -5.72 23.37
CA ILE A 74 -2.99 -6.65 23.18
C ILE A 74 -2.89 -6.96 21.69
N HIS A 75 -1.77 -6.60 21.07
CA HIS A 75 -1.52 -6.97 19.68
C HIS A 75 -1.27 -8.48 19.59
N LYS A 76 -2.27 -9.23 19.12
CA LYS A 76 -2.27 -10.71 19.03
C LYS A 76 -1.00 -11.35 18.48
N ARG A 77 -0.31 -10.70 17.53
CA ARG A 77 0.90 -11.28 16.89
C ARG A 77 2.19 -10.98 17.65
N SER A 78 2.30 -9.81 18.29
CA SER A 78 3.52 -9.47 19.06
C SER A 78 3.38 -9.70 20.56
N GLY A 79 2.16 -9.94 21.07
CA GLY A 79 1.85 -10.03 22.49
C GLY A 79 2.05 -8.73 23.27
N LYS A 80 2.29 -7.61 22.57
CA LYS A 80 2.57 -6.31 23.20
C LYS A 80 1.27 -5.55 23.41
N GLU A 81 1.17 -4.92 24.56
CA GLU A 81 0.11 -3.96 24.85
C GLU A 81 0.42 -2.62 24.16
N MET A 82 -0.59 -1.99 23.56
CA MET A 82 -0.45 -0.68 22.91
C MET A 82 -1.79 0.05 22.83
N PRO A 83 -1.79 1.39 22.68
CA PRO A 83 -3.01 2.15 22.42
C PRO A 83 -3.72 1.69 21.14
N LEU A 84 -5.05 1.67 21.17
CA LEU A 84 -5.91 1.32 20.04
C LEU A 84 -5.56 2.14 18.79
N GLN A 85 -5.33 3.44 18.94
CA GLN A 85 -4.94 4.30 17.82
C GLN A 85 -3.64 3.83 17.18
N THR A 86 -2.61 3.53 17.97
CA THR A 86 -1.32 3.01 17.47
C THR A 86 -1.51 1.70 16.70
N PHE A 87 -2.32 0.78 17.25
CA PHE A 87 -2.63 -0.47 16.59
C PHE A 87 -3.32 -0.28 15.23
N LEU A 88 -4.38 0.52 15.20
CA LEU A 88 -5.14 0.78 13.98
C LEU A 88 -4.35 1.58 12.96
N THR A 89 -3.46 2.49 13.37
CA THR A 89 -2.63 3.27 12.45
C THR A 89 -1.54 2.42 11.79
N TYR A 90 -0.82 1.58 12.54
CA TYR A 90 0.43 0.96 12.06
C TYR A 90 0.37 -0.56 11.86
N HIS A 91 -0.56 -1.26 12.52
CA HIS A 91 -0.49 -2.72 12.66
C HIS A 91 -1.69 -3.46 12.08
N ALA A 92 -2.84 -2.80 11.94
CA ALA A 92 -4.06 -3.38 11.43
C ALA A 92 -4.25 -3.13 9.92
N ASN A 93 -4.70 -4.16 9.20
CA ASN A 93 -5.20 -4.00 7.84
C ASN A 93 -6.69 -3.61 7.89
N LEU A 94 -6.97 -2.35 7.57
CA LEU A 94 -8.33 -1.78 7.58
C LEU A 94 -9.02 -1.84 6.22
N ALA A 95 -8.43 -2.50 5.22
CA ALA A 95 -8.97 -2.53 3.86
C ALA A 95 -9.88 -3.73 3.57
N ARG A 96 -9.88 -4.76 4.43
CA ARG A 96 -10.60 -6.02 4.17
C ARG A 96 -11.22 -6.60 5.43
N ILE A 97 -12.42 -7.14 5.29
CA ILE A 97 -13.06 -7.99 6.28
C ILE A 97 -12.84 -9.47 5.92
N THR A 98 -12.98 -10.35 6.92
CA THR A 98 -12.84 -11.80 6.79
C THR A 98 -14.12 -12.50 7.26
N SER A 99 -14.22 -13.81 7.02
CA SER A 99 -15.32 -14.59 7.59
C SER A 99 -15.31 -14.60 9.13
N SER A 100 -14.14 -14.44 9.77
CA SER A 100 -14.04 -14.41 11.23
C SER A 100 -14.64 -13.14 11.83
N PHE A 101 -14.58 -11.99 11.12
CA PHE A 101 -15.36 -10.79 11.48
C PHE A 101 -16.86 -11.09 11.54
N LEU A 102 -17.39 -11.76 10.51
CA LEU A 102 -18.82 -12.11 10.45
C LEU A 102 -19.21 -13.08 11.57
N GLN A 103 -18.35 -14.06 11.89
CA GLN A 103 -18.57 -15.00 12.99
C GLN A 103 -18.60 -14.30 14.35
N LEU A 104 -17.68 -13.36 14.59
CA LEU A 104 -17.68 -12.54 15.81
C LEU A 104 -19.00 -11.79 15.94
N ILE A 105 -19.41 -11.06 14.89
CA ILE A 105 -20.68 -10.31 14.91
C ILE A 105 -21.86 -11.24 15.15
N LEU A 106 -21.93 -12.40 14.49
CA LEU A 106 -23.01 -13.36 14.67
C LEU A 106 -23.14 -13.83 16.13
N SER A 107 -22.00 -14.06 16.79
CA SER A 107 -21.96 -14.50 18.20
C SER A 107 -22.47 -13.43 19.18
N CYS A 108 -22.29 -12.15 18.86
CA CYS A 108 -22.68 -11.02 19.72
C CYS A 108 -24.02 -10.37 19.33
N GLU A 109 -24.49 -10.54 18.09
CA GLU A 109 -25.73 -9.95 17.59
C GLU A 109 -26.93 -10.54 18.34
N THR A 110 -27.99 -9.76 18.52
CA THR A 110 -29.24 -10.19 19.17
C THR A 110 -30.46 -10.01 18.28
N HIS A 111 -30.38 -9.14 17.27
CA HIS A 111 -31.45 -8.88 16.33
C HIS A 111 -31.60 -10.06 15.35
N SER A 112 -32.78 -10.69 15.33
CA SER A 112 -33.08 -11.91 14.57
C SER A 112 -32.78 -11.78 13.07
N GLU A 113 -33.23 -10.69 12.44
CA GLU A 113 -33.02 -10.46 11.00
C GLU A 113 -31.54 -10.30 10.63
N LYS A 114 -30.77 -9.56 11.45
CA LYS A 114 -29.33 -9.35 11.25
C LYS A 114 -28.56 -10.65 11.42
N LYS A 115 -28.90 -11.46 12.43
CA LYS A 115 -28.32 -12.81 12.58
C LYS A 115 -28.61 -13.67 11.37
N CYS A 116 -29.88 -13.77 10.95
CA CYS A 116 -30.29 -14.57 9.80
C CYS A 116 -29.55 -14.14 8.52
N HIS A 117 -29.38 -12.84 8.32
CA HIS A 117 -28.58 -12.31 7.22
C HIS A 117 -27.13 -12.81 7.26
N ILE A 118 -26.45 -12.69 8.40
CA ILE A 118 -25.05 -13.15 8.54
C ILE A 118 -24.95 -14.68 8.40
N GLU A 119 -25.90 -15.44 8.95
CA GLU A 119 -25.95 -16.90 8.80
C GLU A 119 -26.08 -17.30 7.33
N ASN A 120 -26.93 -16.61 6.57
CA ASN A 120 -27.10 -16.87 5.14
C ASN A 120 -25.83 -16.50 4.36
N LEU A 121 -25.18 -15.38 4.69
CA LEU A 121 -23.87 -15.03 4.12
C LEU A 121 -22.86 -16.14 4.38
N LEU A 122 -22.75 -16.65 5.61
CA LEU A 122 -21.78 -17.69 5.98
C LEU A 122 -22.08 -19.06 5.33
N LYS A 123 -23.33 -19.34 4.98
CA LYS A 123 -23.74 -20.59 4.30
C LYS A 123 -23.38 -20.60 2.82
N ASP A 124 -23.53 -19.48 2.12
CA ASP A 124 -23.21 -19.38 0.69
C ASP A 124 -21.82 -18.75 0.44
N LYS A 125 -20.86 -19.60 0.05
CA LYS A 125 -19.49 -19.18 -0.26
C LYS A 125 -19.41 -18.11 -1.35
N SER A 126 -20.30 -18.13 -2.34
CA SER A 126 -20.27 -17.16 -3.45
C SER A 126 -20.68 -15.78 -2.94
N THR A 127 -21.87 -15.68 -2.34
CA THR A 127 -22.37 -14.43 -1.76
C THR A 127 -21.44 -13.89 -0.67
N MET A 128 -20.87 -14.75 0.18
CA MET A 128 -19.88 -14.34 1.18
C MET A 128 -18.66 -13.69 0.53
N ARG A 129 -18.11 -14.30 -0.52
CA ARG A 129 -16.90 -13.76 -1.19
C ARG A 129 -17.16 -12.40 -1.78
N THR A 130 -18.31 -12.20 -2.43
CA THR A 130 -18.73 -10.90 -2.95
C THR A 130 -18.86 -9.88 -1.83
N PHE A 131 -19.59 -10.23 -0.76
CA PHE A 131 -19.76 -9.35 0.40
C PHE A 131 -18.43 -8.94 1.05
N LEU A 132 -17.51 -9.88 1.26
CA LEU A 132 -16.18 -9.61 1.84
C LEU A 132 -15.27 -8.79 0.90
N ALA A 133 -15.51 -8.82 -0.41
CA ALA A 133 -14.73 -8.08 -1.40
C ALA A 133 -15.22 -6.63 -1.56
N GLU A 134 -16.52 -6.40 -1.37
CA GLU A 134 -17.18 -5.10 -1.58
C GLU A 134 -17.27 -4.24 -0.31
N ASN A 135 -16.96 -4.80 0.87
CA ASN A 135 -17.14 -4.10 2.14
C ASN A 135 -15.83 -4.04 2.94
N ASP A 136 -15.67 -2.95 3.68
CA ASP A 136 -14.54 -2.71 4.56
C ASP A 136 -14.95 -2.83 6.05
N PRO A 137 -13.99 -2.88 6.98
CA PRO A 137 -14.28 -2.97 8.41
C PRO A 137 -15.09 -1.78 8.95
N LEU A 138 -14.90 -0.57 8.43
CA LEU A 138 -15.64 0.61 8.89
C LEU A 138 -17.13 0.48 8.53
N PHE A 139 -17.43 0.10 7.29
CA PHE A 139 -18.79 -0.22 6.85
C PHE A 139 -19.40 -1.28 7.77
N LEU A 140 -18.67 -2.37 8.03
CA LEU A 140 -19.18 -3.48 8.82
C LEU A 140 -19.50 -3.05 10.27
N VAL A 141 -18.57 -2.34 10.93
CA VAL A 141 -18.78 -1.86 12.31
C VAL A 141 -19.94 -0.85 12.37
N ARG A 142 -20.09 0.03 11.38
CA ARG A 142 -21.23 0.96 11.30
C ARG A 142 -22.57 0.22 11.11
N ARG A 143 -22.61 -0.74 10.19
CA ARG A 143 -23.79 -1.56 9.86
C ARG A 143 -24.32 -2.34 11.08
N PHE A 144 -23.40 -2.78 11.94
CA PHE A 144 -23.65 -3.53 13.17
C PHE A 144 -23.38 -2.71 14.44
N SER A 145 -23.53 -1.38 14.38
CA SER A 145 -23.22 -0.46 15.50
C SER A 145 -24.04 -0.69 16.79
N GLN A 146 -25.17 -1.41 16.72
CA GLN A 146 -25.96 -1.79 17.89
C GLN A 146 -25.46 -3.08 18.55
N THR A 147 -24.65 -3.87 17.85
CA THR A 147 -24.06 -5.11 18.34
C THR A 147 -22.91 -4.77 19.28
N LYS A 148 -22.97 -5.27 20.52
CA LYS A 148 -21.89 -5.04 21.50
C LYS A 148 -20.73 -5.99 21.22
N LEU A 149 -19.74 -5.52 20.47
CA LEU A 149 -18.52 -6.27 20.16
C LEU A 149 -17.45 -5.99 21.22
N PRO A 150 -16.88 -7.01 21.88
CA PRO A 150 -15.75 -6.81 22.77
C PRO A 150 -14.56 -6.23 22.01
N LEU A 151 -13.98 -5.12 22.52
CA LEU A 151 -12.95 -4.36 21.81
C LEU A 151 -11.75 -5.24 21.40
N GLN A 152 -11.22 -6.01 22.34
CA GLN A 152 -10.08 -6.90 22.07
C GLN A 152 -10.40 -7.95 21.00
N GLU A 153 -11.58 -8.59 21.08
CA GLU A 153 -11.98 -9.62 20.12
C GLU A 153 -12.18 -9.05 18.71
N LEU A 154 -12.68 -7.82 18.61
CA LEU A 154 -12.79 -7.09 17.35
C LEU A 154 -11.41 -6.73 16.79
N CYS A 155 -10.49 -6.23 17.63
CA CYS A 155 -9.11 -5.96 17.25
C CYS A 155 -8.38 -7.21 16.73
N ASP A 156 -8.67 -8.38 17.30
CA ASP A 156 -8.09 -9.66 16.90
C ASP A 156 -8.53 -10.14 15.52
N GLN A 157 -9.61 -9.57 14.96
CA GLN A 157 -10.07 -9.90 13.62
C GLN A 157 -9.26 -9.23 12.51
N PHE A 158 -8.61 -8.08 12.80
CA PHE A 158 -7.85 -7.38 11.78
C PHE A 158 -6.63 -8.19 11.32
N GLY A 159 -6.47 -8.27 9.99
CA GLY A 159 -5.24 -8.76 9.37
C GLY A 159 -4.04 -7.88 9.75
N PRO A 160 -2.79 -8.37 9.60
CA PRO A 160 -1.63 -7.53 9.83
C PRO A 160 -1.49 -6.50 8.70
N MET A 161 -0.94 -5.32 9.02
CA MET A 161 -0.44 -4.40 8.01
C MET A 161 0.63 -5.11 7.17
N LEU A 162 0.42 -5.16 5.85
CA LEU A 162 1.34 -5.80 4.91
C LEU A 162 2.12 -4.75 4.12
N PRO A 163 3.39 -5.02 3.77
CA PRO A 163 4.13 -4.13 2.91
C PRO A 163 3.55 -4.15 1.50
N ARG A 164 3.59 -3.01 0.83
CA ARG A 164 3.28 -2.91 -0.60
C ARG A 164 4.56 -2.78 -1.40
N PHE A 165 4.66 -3.59 -2.46
CA PHE A 165 5.83 -3.61 -3.33
C PHE A 165 5.69 -2.60 -4.46
N TYR A 166 6.75 -1.82 -4.67
CA TYR A 166 6.89 -0.90 -5.79
C TYR A 166 8.22 -1.17 -6.48
N SER A 167 8.20 -1.23 -7.81
CA SER A 167 9.44 -1.34 -8.58
C SER A 167 10.23 -0.04 -8.49
N VAL A 168 11.55 -0.17 -8.29
CA VAL A 168 12.45 0.98 -8.24
C VAL A 168 12.47 1.68 -9.60
N ALA A 169 12.29 2.99 -9.60
CA ALA A 169 12.22 3.81 -10.80
C ALA A 169 13.47 4.68 -11.04
N SER A 170 14.50 4.57 -10.19
CA SER A 170 15.78 5.27 -10.36
C SER A 170 17.00 4.34 -10.36
N SER A 171 18.12 4.82 -10.86
CA SER A 171 19.45 4.25 -10.65
C SER A 171 20.21 5.04 -9.59
N LYS A 172 20.90 4.33 -8.68
CA LYS A 172 21.76 4.93 -7.65
C LYS A 172 22.92 5.76 -8.22
N PHE A 173 23.28 5.54 -9.50
CA PHE A 173 24.32 6.31 -10.18
C PHE A 173 23.88 7.73 -10.55
N ILE A 174 22.58 7.99 -10.61
CA ILE A 174 22.04 9.34 -10.81
C ILE A 174 21.88 10.04 -9.47
N HIS A 175 21.30 9.35 -8.49
CA HIS A 175 21.13 9.87 -7.14
C HIS A 175 21.49 8.81 -6.08
N LYS A 176 22.62 9.04 -5.39
CA LYS A 176 23.21 8.05 -4.48
C LYS A 176 22.33 7.72 -3.26
N ASP A 177 21.64 8.73 -2.72
CA ASP A 177 20.92 8.63 -1.46
C ASP A 177 19.40 8.79 -1.63
N THR A 178 18.87 8.58 -2.86
CA THR A 178 17.44 8.67 -3.11
C THR A 178 16.93 7.56 -3.99
N LEU A 179 15.68 7.16 -3.77
CA LEU A 179 15.01 6.11 -4.52
C LEU A 179 13.69 6.63 -5.06
N ASP A 180 13.50 6.52 -6.38
CA ASP A 180 12.28 6.98 -7.04
C ASP A 180 11.30 5.83 -7.23
N LEU A 181 10.01 6.13 -7.18
CA LEU A 181 8.89 5.22 -7.42
C LEU A 181 7.89 5.86 -8.39
N THR A 182 7.19 5.01 -9.14
CA THR A 182 6.01 5.42 -9.93
C THR A 182 4.77 4.80 -9.29
N VAL A 183 3.96 5.62 -8.61
CA VAL A 183 2.85 5.18 -7.75
C VAL A 183 1.51 5.56 -8.37
N ALA A 184 0.70 4.58 -8.77
CA ALA A 184 -0.69 4.83 -9.10
C ALA A 184 -1.53 4.93 -7.81
N LEU A 185 -2.19 6.08 -7.62
CA LEU A 185 -3.12 6.29 -6.51
C LEU A 185 -4.39 5.49 -6.77
N PHE A 186 -4.62 4.48 -5.94
CA PHE A 186 -5.85 3.69 -5.96
C PHE A 186 -6.92 4.37 -5.11
N ALA A 187 -8.08 4.64 -5.70
CA ALA A 187 -9.24 5.20 -5.02
C ALA A 187 -10.53 4.60 -5.57
N TRP A 188 -11.55 4.49 -4.73
CA TRP A 188 -12.90 4.06 -5.10
C TRP A 188 -13.94 4.81 -4.26
N MET A 189 -15.21 4.72 -4.63
CA MET A 189 -16.31 5.21 -3.80
C MET A 189 -16.88 4.03 -3.02
N GLN A 190 -17.03 4.20 -1.70
CA GLN A 190 -17.75 3.28 -0.84
C GLN A 190 -18.91 4.07 -0.23
N GLU A 191 -20.14 3.70 -0.61
CA GLU A 191 -21.30 4.57 -0.37
C GLU A 191 -21.01 5.97 -0.93
N ASP A 192 -21.17 7.03 -0.14
CA ASP A 192 -20.88 8.42 -0.53
C ASP A 192 -19.49 8.90 -0.09
N GLU A 193 -18.66 8.02 0.46
CA GLU A 193 -17.32 8.36 0.93
C GLU A 193 -16.24 7.85 -0.02
N LYS A 194 -15.29 8.73 -0.34
CA LYS A 194 -14.12 8.34 -1.14
C LYS A 194 -13.15 7.53 -0.27
N ARG A 195 -12.74 6.37 -0.77
CA ARG A 195 -11.78 5.47 -0.16
C ARG A 195 -10.50 5.40 -0.98
N TYR A 196 -9.42 5.00 -0.33
CA TYR A 196 -8.10 4.92 -0.96
C TYR A 196 -7.37 3.63 -0.59
N GLY A 197 -6.51 3.16 -1.50
CA GLY A 197 -5.57 2.09 -1.21
C GLY A 197 -4.53 2.57 -0.20
N VAL A 198 -4.35 1.82 0.90
CA VAL A 198 -3.53 2.23 2.07
C VAL A 198 -2.16 2.77 1.67
N ALA A 199 -1.35 1.98 0.94
CA ALA A 199 0.03 2.36 0.61
C ALA A 199 0.12 3.51 -0.39
N SER A 200 -0.74 3.52 -1.42
CA SER A 200 -0.73 4.60 -2.39
C SER A 200 -1.22 5.91 -1.78
N HIS A 201 -2.22 5.86 -0.90
CA HIS A 201 -2.68 7.06 -0.18
C HIS A 201 -1.60 7.59 0.75
N PHE A 202 -0.98 6.67 1.50
CA PHE A 202 0.11 7.00 2.39
C PHE A 202 1.24 7.77 1.69
N LEU A 203 1.75 7.23 0.58
CA LEU A 203 2.86 7.85 -0.15
C LEU A 203 2.46 9.14 -0.86
N CYS A 204 1.26 9.20 -1.45
CA CYS A 204 0.86 10.33 -2.29
C CYS A 204 0.32 11.51 -1.49
N HIS A 205 -0.40 11.29 -0.40
CA HIS A 205 -1.17 12.33 0.30
C HIS A 205 -0.90 12.46 1.80
N LEU A 206 -0.45 11.40 2.49
CA LEU A 206 -0.35 11.41 3.96
C LEU A 206 1.07 11.64 4.47
N ALA A 207 2.08 11.11 3.78
CA ALA A 207 3.47 11.27 4.20
C ALA A 207 3.94 12.71 3.98
N GLU A 208 4.40 13.35 5.05
CA GLU A 208 4.98 14.70 5.01
C GLU A 208 6.44 14.64 4.57
N ILE A 209 6.79 15.53 3.63
CA ILE A 209 8.16 15.69 3.13
C ILE A 209 9.13 15.92 4.28
N GLY A 210 10.19 15.12 4.33
CA GLY A 210 11.29 15.19 5.30
C GLY A 210 10.93 14.79 6.73
N LYS A 211 9.67 14.48 7.03
CA LYS A 211 9.20 14.25 8.41
C LYS A 211 8.73 12.82 8.65
N THR A 212 7.80 12.32 7.82
CA THR A 212 7.16 11.04 8.09
C THR A 212 8.13 9.88 7.84
N PRO A 213 8.42 9.04 8.85
CA PRO A 213 9.24 7.86 8.66
C PRO A 213 8.50 6.83 7.79
N ILE A 214 9.19 6.27 6.80
CA ILE A 214 8.66 5.28 5.86
C ILE A 214 9.48 3.99 6.04
N PRO A 215 8.97 3.01 6.82
CA PRO A 215 9.65 1.73 7.00
C PRO A 215 9.61 0.93 5.70
N LEU A 216 10.78 0.47 5.25
CA LEU A 216 10.89 -0.26 4.00
C LEU A 216 12.04 -1.28 4.00
N PHE A 217 12.04 -2.16 3.00
CA PHE A 217 13.17 -3.03 2.69
C PHE A 217 13.27 -3.23 1.17
N VAL A 218 14.48 -3.49 0.68
CA VAL A 218 14.70 -3.84 -0.72
C VAL A 218 14.41 -5.33 -0.92
N GLN A 219 13.67 -5.64 -1.98
CA GLN A 219 13.42 -6.99 -2.47
C GLN A 219 14.24 -7.17 -3.76
N PRO A 220 15.39 -7.85 -3.69
CA PRO A 220 16.22 -8.07 -4.86
C PRO A 220 15.51 -8.89 -5.93
N ALA A 221 15.73 -8.53 -7.19
CA ALA A 221 15.19 -9.24 -8.36
C ALA A 221 16.32 -9.62 -9.35
N PRO A 222 17.16 -10.63 -9.04
CA PRO A 222 18.33 -10.97 -9.86
C PRO A 222 17.98 -11.39 -11.29
N HIS A 223 16.75 -11.87 -11.52
CA HIS A 223 16.26 -12.25 -12.85
C HIS A 223 15.70 -11.07 -13.66
N PHE A 224 15.73 -9.86 -13.10
CA PHE A 224 15.25 -8.64 -13.75
C PHE A 224 16.33 -7.56 -13.65
N ARG A 225 17.29 -7.65 -14.56
CA ARG A 225 18.51 -6.83 -14.62
C ARG A 225 18.82 -6.42 -16.05
N LEU A 226 19.61 -5.37 -16.19
CA LEU A 226 20.29 -5.07 -17.44
C LEU A 226 21.29 -6.18 -17.78
N PRO A 227 21.55 -6.42 -19.08
CA PRO A 227 22.67 -7.26 -19.50
C PRO A 227 24.00 -6.72 -18.97
N ASN A 228 24.96 -7.62 -18.71
CA ASN A 228 26.30 -7.24 -18.26
C ASN A 228 27.05 -6.43 -19.33
N SER A 229 26.78 -6.66 -20.61
CA SER A 229 27.40 -5.92 -21.71
C SER A 229 26.58 -4.68 -22.07
N HIS A 230 27.24 -3.54 -22.11
CA HIS A 230 26.66 -2.27 -22.53
C HIS A 230 26.36 -2.18 -24.04
N GLU A 231 26.89 -3.12 -24.84
CA GLU A 231 26.62 -3.24 -26.27
C GLU A 231 25.37 -4.08 -26.57
N THR A 232 24.84 -4.79 -25.57
CA THR A 232 23.63 -5.61 -25.76
C THR A 232 22.40 -4.73 -25.93
N ASP A 233 21.68 -4.95 -27.04
CA ASP A 233 20.40 -4.34 -27.32
C ASP A 233 19.34 -4.79 -26.30
N ILE A 234 18.44 -3.89 -25.89
CA ILE A 234 17.34 -4.18 -24.98
C ILE A 234 15.99 -3.76 -25.54
N ILE A 235 14.97 -4.58 -25.29
CA ILE A 235 13.57 -4.27 -25.54
C ILE A 235 12.85 -4.26 -24.19
N MET A 236 12.13 -3.17 -23.93
CA MET A 236 11.43 -2.92 -22.68
C MET A 236 9.96 -2.75 -22.98
N ILE A 237 9.08 -3.50 -22.30
CA ILE A 237 7.63 -3.46 -22.51
C ILE A 237 6.98 -3.19 -21.17
N GLY A 238 6.52 -1.97 -20.94
CA GLY A 238 6.09 -1.49 -19.63
C GLY A 238 4.94 -0.49 -19.71
N PRO A 239 3.68 -0.95 -19.91
CA PRO A 239 2.53 -0.05 -19.88
C PRO A 239 2.27 0.47 -18.47
N GLY A 240 1.80 1.71 -18.39
CA GLY A 240 1.50 2.44 -17.17
C GLY A 240 2.61 2.42 -16.12
N THR A 241 2.29 2.08 -14.87
CA THR A 241 3.29 2.02 -13.79
C THR A 241 4.37 0.96 -14.02
N GLY A 242 4.18 0.04 -14.97
CA GLY A 242 5.20 -0.89 -15.44
C GLY A 242 6.42 -0.23 -16.08
N ILE A 243 6.36 1.07 -16.40
CA ILE A 243 7.52 1.84 -16.87
C ILE A 243 8.60 2.03 -15.79
N ALA A 244 8.24 1.93 -14.50
CA ALA A 244 9.11 2.27 -13.38
C ALA A 244 10.55 1.71 -13.52
N PRO A 245 10.78 0.39 -13.59
CA PRO A 245 12.13 -0.13 -13.68
C PRO A 245 12.85 0.23 -14.99
N PHE A 246 12.12 0.54 -16.07
CA PHE A 246 12.72 0.94 -17.33
C PHE A 246 13.25 2.37 -17.30
N ARG A 247 12.65 3.26 -16.49
CA ARG A 247 13.28 4.55 -16.16
C ARG A 247 14.62 4.34 -15.46
N ALA A 248 14.69 3.43 -14.49
CA ALA A 248 15.94 3.09 -13.81
C ALA A 248 16.98 2.48 -14.78
N PHE A 249 16.55 1.60 -15.69
CA PHE A 249 17.42 1.00 -16.71
C PHE A 249 18.00 2.05 -17.65
N MET A 250 17.17 2.98 -18.12
CA MET A 250 17.62 4.07 -19.00
C MET A 250 18.59 5.01 -18.30
N GLN A 251 18.36 5.33 -17.03
CA GLN A 251 19.31 6.07 -16.20
C GLN A 251 20.65 5.36 -16.08
N GLU A 252 20.65 4.05 -15.81
CA GLU A 252 21.87 3.26 -15.68
C GLU A 252 22.65 3.16 -17.00
N ARG A 253 21.96 2.93 -18.12
CA ARG A 253 22.59 2.89 -19.45
C ARG A 253 23.17 4.24 -19.85
N ALA A 254 22.46 5.33 -19.59
CA ALA A 254 22.94 6.68 -19.87
C ALA A 254 24.20 7.01 -19.04
N HIS A 255 24.22 6.64 -17.76
CA HIS A 255 25.39 6.86 -16.89
C HIS A 255 26.64 6.14 -17.41
N HIS A 256 26.50 4.88 -17.85
CA HIS A 256 27.63 4.07 -18.33
C HIS A 256 27.98 4.31 -19.81
N GLY A 257 27.30 5.22 -20.51
CA GLY A 257 27.53 5.46 -21.94
C GLY A 257 27.26 4.22 -22.80
N ALA A 258 26.24 3.42 -22.46
CA ALA A 258 25.96 2.17 -23.14
C ALA A 258 25.45 2.38 -24.58
N ASN A 259 26.14 1.81 -25.57
CA ASN A 259 25.88 2.05 -26.99
C ASN A 259 24.90 1.05 -27.63
N GLY A 260 24.60 -0.07 -26.97
CA GLY A 260 23.56 -0.99 -27.45
C GLY A 260 22.21 -0.28 -27.56
N LYS A 261 21.41 -0.68 -28.54
CA LYS A 261 20.11 -0.08 -28.83
C LYS A 261 19.14 -0.34 -27.69
N HIS A 262 18.20 0.56 -27.49
CA HIS A 262 17.15 0.43 -26.49
C HIS A 262 15.81 0.81 -27.11
N TRP A 263 14.81 -0.06 -26.95
CA TRP A 263 13.46 0.17 -27.46
C TRP A 263 12.44 0.02 -26.34
N LEU A 264 11.72 1.09 -26.03
CA LEU A 264 10.64 1.10 -25.05
C LEU A 264 9.28 1.06 -25.74
N PHE A 265 8.46 0.10 -25.35
CA PHE A 265 7.04 0.03 -25.63
C PHE A 265 6.28 0.48 -24.38
N PHE A 266 5.78 1.71 -24.42
CA PHE A 266 4.94 2.30 -23.38
C PHE A 266 3.50 2.44 -23.87
N GLY A 267 2.55 2.27 -22.95
CA GLY A 267 1.13 2.42 -23.23
C GLY A 267 0.38 2.91 -22.01
N GLU A 268 -0.52 3.87 -22.23
CA GLU A 268 -1.44 4.43 -21.24
C GLU A 268 -2.77 4.78 -21.88
N ARG A 269 -3.79 5.12 -21.08
CA ARG A 269 -5.15 5.36 -21.57
C ARG A 269 -5.22 6.52 -22.56
N ASN A 270 -4.59 7.67 -22.24
CA ASN A 270 -4.65 8.86 -23.07
C ASN A 270 -3.28 9.56 -23.17
N GLN A 271 -2.74 9.72 -24.38
CA GLN A 271 -1.46 10.38 -24.59
C GLN A 271 -1.41 11.81 -24.00
N LYS A 272 -2.51 12.57 -24.08
CA LYS A 272 -2.54 13.97 -23.63
C LYS A 272 -2.42 14.14 -22.11
N SER A 273 -2.90 13.19 -21.31
CA SER A 273 -2.99 13.29 -19.85
C SER A 273 -2.14 12.27 -19.09
N ASP A 274 -1.77 11.17 -19.75
CA ASP A 274 -1.21 9.98 -19.10
C ASP A 274 0.15 9.58 -19.67
N TYR A 275 0.70 10.32 -20.65
CA TYR A 275 2.04 10.06 -21.17
C TYR A 275 3.09 10.70 -20.24
N PHE A 276 3.52 9.95 -19.25
CA PHE A 276 4.44 10.42 -18.21
C PHE A 276 5.89 9.97 -18.40
N TYR A 277 6.81 10.82 -17.90
CA TYR A 277 8.26 10.88 -18.17
C TYR A 277 8.56 11.29 -19.61
#